data_AF-A0A925DZF1-F1
#
_entry.id   AF-A0A925DZF1-F1
#
_cell.length_a   1.000
_cell.length_b   1.000
_cell.length_c   1.000
_cell.angle_alpha   90.00
_cell.angle_beta   90.00
_cell.angle_gamma   90.00
#
_symmetry.space_group_name_H-M   'P 1'
#
loop_
_entity.id
_entity.type
_entity.pdbx_description
1 polymer ?
#
loop_
_entity_poly.entity_id
_entity_poly.type
_entity_poly.pdbx_seq_one_letter_code
_entity_poly.pdbx_strand_id
1 'polypeptide(L)'
;MNLELSPDDLKLWLEYKNAWQKYRESLAGVFHEASDLMSLVRYGMMDDRRAIVDILEGLKPEDIKIVFKELLNQLMDMRTGEFYEKVIFSLPKEWLEENLPKYATEIFQELETKEDVEVEFDLLMSFCGRIDRNLALNLVKKALLSKNYSIQKFAEEWSEGIING
;
A
#
# COMPACT_ATOMS: atom_id res chain seq x y z
N MET A 1 -25.62 15.13 -4.11
CA MET A 1 -25.83 16.27 -5.02
C MET A 1 -24.90 16.04 -6.21
N ASN A 2 -25.44 15.48 -7.31
CA ASN A 2 -24.66 15.28 -8.53
C ASN A 2 -24.53 16.63 -9.23
N LEU A 3 -23.36 17.24 -9.17
CA LEU A 3 -23.02 18.38 -10.01
C LEU A 3 -22.85 17.85 -11.44
N GLU A 4 -23.88 18.00 -12.26
CA GLU A 4 -23.75 17.78 -13.71
C GLU A 4 -22.84 18.88 -14.26
N LEU A 5 -21.65 18.48 -14.74
CA LEU A 5 -20.70 19.37 -15.40
C LEU A 5 -21.33 19.92 -16.67
N SER A 6 -21.10 21.21 -16.96
CA SER A 6 -21.47 21.78 -18.25
C SER A 6 -20.73 21.06 -19.39
N PRO A 7 -21.26 21.07 -20.63
CA PRO A 7 -20.59 20.43 -21.77
C PRO A 7 -19.15 20.93 -22.00
N ASP A 8 -18.90 22.21 -21.74
CA ASP A 8 -17.58 22.82 -21.88
C ASP A 8 -16.64 22.40 -20.74
N ASP A 9 -17.12 22.31 -19.50
CA ASP A 9 -16.34 21.80 -18.37
C ASP A 9 -16.02 20.31 -18.53
N LEU A 10 -16.95 19.52 -19.07
CA LEU A 10 -16.73 18.11 -19.37
C LEU A 10 -15.64 17.95 -20.44
N LYS A 11 -15.65 18.79 -21.47
CA LYS A 11 -14.63 18.80 -22.52
C LYS A 11 -13.26 19.16 -21.96
N LEU A 12 -13.16 20.24 -21.19
CA LEU A 12 -11.93 20.65 -20.50
C LEU A 12 -11.40 19.55 -19.57
N TRP A 13 -12.29 18.88 -18.84
CA TRP A 13 -11.92 17.78 -17.96
C TRP A 13 -11.39 16.56 -18.72
N LEU A 14 -11.99 16.21 -19.86
CA LEU A 14 -11.51 15.12 -20.71
C LEU A 14 -10.17 15.46 -21.36
N GLU A 15 -9.98 16.71 -21.80
CA GLU A 15 -8.70 17.19 -22.34
C GLU A 15 -7.60 17.15 -21.28
N TYR A 16 -7.89 17.60 -20.05
CA TYR A 16 -6.99 17.49 -18.91
C TYR A 16 -6.64 16.03 -18.62
N LYS A 17 -7.63 15.13 -18.51
CA LYS A 17 -7.40 13.69 -18.27
C LYS A 17 -6.50 13.07 -19.34
N ASN A 18 -6.74 13.39 -20.62
CA ASN A 18 -5.94 12.90 -21.73
C ASN A 18 -4.51 13.47 -21.72
N ALA A 19 -4.34 14.75 -21.43
CA ALA A 19 -3.02 15.37 -21.31
C ALA A 19 -2.24 14.77 -20.13
N TRP A 20 -2.91 14.58 -19.00
CA TRP A 20 -2.36 13.92 -17.82
C TRP A 20 -1.95 12.48 -18.10
N GLN A 21 -2.78 11.73 -18.83
CA GLN A 21 -2.45 10.36 -19.23
C GLN A 21 -1.25 10.30 -20.20
N LYS A 22 -1.19 11.18 -21.20
CA LYS A 22 -0.02 11.28 -22.09
C LYS A 22 1.26 11.67 -21.36
N TYR A 23 1.17 12.59 -20.41
CA TYR A 23 2.30 12.96 -19.55
C TYR A 23 2.79 11.77 -18.73
N ARG A 24 1.86 10.98 -18.16
CA ARG A 24 2.18 9.75 -17.43
C ARG A 24 2.84 8.69 -18.31
N GLU A 25 2.31 8.46 -19.50
CA GLU A 25 2.91 7.55 -20.49
C GLU A 25 4.31 8.01 -20.91
N SER A 26 4.51 9.31 -21.10
CA SER A 26 5.82 9.90 -21.40
C SER A 26 6.80 9.77 -20.25
N LEU A 27 6.36 9.99 -19.01
CA LEU A 27 7.17 9.79 -17.81
C LEU A 27 7.57 8.33 -17.69
N ALA A 28 6.62 7.40 -17.78
CA ALA A 28 6.89 5.96 -17.78
C ALA A 28 7.87 5.55 -18.89
N GLY A 29 7.77 6.14 -20.08
CA GLY A 29 8.73 5.96 -21.18
C GLY A 29 10.14 6.46 -20.84
N VAL A 30 10.26 7.68 -20.32
CA VAL A 30 11.54 8.25 -19.85
C VAL A 30 12.13 7.40 -18.70
N PHE A 31 11.29 6.82 -17.86
CA PHE A 31 11.74 5.96 -16.76
C PHE A 31 12.14 4.55 -17.20
N HIS A 32 11.50 4.00 -18.23
CA HIS A 32 11.95 2.77 -18.88
C HIS A 32 13.29 2.95 -19.62
N GLU A 33 13.57 4.16 -20.11
CA GLU A 33 14.84 4.52 -20.75
C GLU A 33 15.92 4.98 -19.76
N ALA A 34 15.53 5.44 -18.56
CA ALA A 34 16.45 5.75 -17.49
C ALA A 34 17.09 4.46 -16.97
N SER A 35 18.42 4.40 -17.00
CA SER A 35 19.23 3.25 -16.59
C SER A 35 19.07 2.80 -15.11
N ASP A 36 18.21 3.46 -14.34
CA ASP A 36 17.90 3.08 -12.95
C ASP A 36 16.46 3.46 -12.53
N LEU A 37 15.47 2.89 -13.23
CA LEU A 37 14.04 2.94 -12.88
C LEU A 37 13.79 2.64 -11.38
N MET A 38 14.56 1.73 -10.79
CA MET A 38 14.38 1.30 -9.41
C MET A 38 14.81 2.37 -8.39
N SER A 39 15.92 3.08 -8.63
CA SER A 39 16.28 4.23 -7.80
C SER A 39 15.25 5.35 -7.89
N LEU A 40 14.63 5.54 -9.05
CA LEU A 40 13.59 6.54 -9.21
C LEU A 40 12.30 6.18 -8.46
N VAL A 41 11.87 4.91 -8.55
CA VAL A 41 10.75 4.40 -7.74
C VAL A 41 11.02 4.59 -6.25
N ARG A 42 12.22 4.22 -5.78
CA ARG A 42 12.62 4.38 -4.38
C ARG A 42 12.63 5.85 -3.95
N TYR A 43 13.17 6.74 -4.79
CA TYR A 43 13.19 8.17 -4.53
C TYR A 43 11.78 8.78 -4.50
N GLY A 44 10.93 8.46 -5.48
CA GLY A 44 9.55 8.93 -5.54
C GLY A 44 8.72 8.49 -4.34
N MET A 45 8.93 7.26 -3.85
CA MET A 45 8.30 6.77 -2.61
C MET A 45 8.77 7.52 -1.35
N MET A 46 9.94 8.18 -1.38
CA MET A 46 10.42 8.99 -0.26
C MET A 46 9.85 10.42 -0.32
N ASP A 47 9.92 11.09 -1.47
CA ASP A 47 9.69 12.53 -1.58
C ASP A 47 8.35 12.94 -2.23
N ASP A 48 7.82 12.17 -3.19
CA ASP A 48 6.54 12.46 -3.87
C ASP A 48 5.68 11.20 -4.03
N ARG A 49 5.16 10.75 -2.89
CA ARG A 49 4.45 9.48 -2.71
C ARG A 49 3.20 9.32 -3.59
N ARG A 50 2.64 10.41 -4.13
CA ARG A 50 1.45 10.35 -5.01
C ARG A 50 1.84 10.32 -6.48
N ALA A 51 2.86 11.09 -6.88
CA ALA A 51 3.32 11.09 -8.27
C ALA A 51 3.89 9.73 -8.69
N ILE A 52 4.44 8.96 -7.74
CA ILE A 52 5.05 7.65 -8.05
C ILE A 52 4.04 6.53 -8.29
N VAL A 53 2.80 6.67 -7.83
CA VAL A 53 1.75 5.63 -7.96
C VAL A 53 1.46 5.31 -9.41
N ASP A 54 1.35 6.34 -10.25
CA ASP A 54 1.10 6.18 -11.68
C ASP A 54 2.22 5.40 -12.39
N ILE A 55 3.46 5.55 -11.91
CA ILE A 55 4.63 4.83 -12.41
C ILE A 55 4.58 3.37 -11.93
N LEU A 56 4.28 3.17 -10.65
CA LEU A 56 4.13 1.85 -10.04
C LEU A 56 3.03 1.01 -10.70
N GLU A 57 1.90 1.62 -11.06
CA GLU A 57 0.81 0.94 -11.77
C GLU A 57 1.21 0.49 -13.19
N GLY A 58 2.21 1.12 -13.79
CA GLY A 58 2.76 0.75 -15.10
C GLY A 58 3.82 -0.35 -15.06
N LEU A 59 4.31 -0.72 -13.87
CA LEU A 59 5.36 -1.72 -13.71
C LEU A 59 4.85 -3.13 -14.00
N LYS A 60 5.74 -3.99 -14.50
CA LYS A 60 5.44 -5.42 -14.61
C LYS A 60 5.46 -6.05 -13.21
N PRO A 61 4.71 -7.15 -12.98
CA PRO A 61 4.71 -7.84 -11.69
C PRO A 61 6.11 -8.18 -11.18
N GLU A 62 7.04 -8.55 -12.06
CA GLU A 62 8.41 -8.88 -11.67
C GLU A 62 9.19 -7.69 -11.10
N ASP A 63 8.94 -6.47 -11.59
CA ASP A 63 9.57 -5.25 -11.09
C ASP A 63 8.93 -4.84 -9.75
N ILE A 64 7.61 -5.00 -9.60
CA ILE A 64 6.88 -4.75 -8.36
C ILE A 64 7.41 -5.64 -7.23
N LYS A 65 7.70 -6.92 -7.52
CA LYS A 65 8.28 -7.86 -6.53
C LYS A 65 9.62 -7.37 -5.96
N ILE A 66 10.42 -6.62 -6.71
CA ILE A 66 11.73 -6.09 -6.26
C ILE A 66 11.56 -5.03 -5.19
N VAL A 67 10.48 -4.23 -5.24
CA VAL A 67 10.17 -3.15 -4.29
C VAL A 67 9.05 -3.49 -3.32
N PHE A 68 8.69 -4.76 -3.23
CA PHE A 68 7.54 -5.20 -2.44
C PHE A 68 7.62 -4.77 -0.97
N LYS A 69 8.80 -4.85 -0.34
CA LYS A 69 8.99 -4.41 1.04
C LYS A 69 8.74 -2.91 1.20
N GLU A 70 9.28 -2.11 0.29
CA GLU A 70 9.11 -0.67 0.32
C GLU A 70 7.64 -0.30 0.11
N LEU A 71 6.92 -1.00 -0.76
CA LEU A 71 5.49 -0.78 -0.98
C LEU A 71 4.69 -1.09 0.29
N LEU A 72 5.00 -2.19 0.98
CA LEU A 72 4.37 -2.52 2.26
C LEU A 72 4.65 -1.48 3.34
N ASN A 73 5.85 -0.88 3.36
CA ASN A 73 6.14 0.20 4.30
C ASN A 73 5.32 1.47 4.00
N GLN A 74 5.11 1.80 2.72
CA GLN A 74 4.27 2.94 2.34
C GLN A 74 2.78 2.68 2.55
N LEU A 75 2.35 1.42 2.46
CA LEU A 75 0.98 1.00 2.79
C LEU A 75 0.57 1.40 4.21
N MET A 76 1.53 1.48 5.14
CA MET A 76 1.28 1.84 6.54
C MET A 76 1.04 3.36 6.75
N ASP A 77 1.19 4.21 5.72
CA ASP A 77 0.79 5.63 5.81
C ASP A 77 -0.68 5.81 5.45
N MET A 78 -1.51 6.24 6.41
CA MET A 78 -2.96 6.45 6.21
C MET A 78 -3.30 7.38 5.03
N ARG A 79 -2.43 8.32 4.66
CA ARG A 79 -2.70 9.33 3.61
C ARG A 79 -2.46 8.80 2.20
N THR A 80 -1.71 7.71 2.08
CA THR A 80 -1.27 7.18 0.78
C THR A 80 -1.42 5.67 0.64
N GLY A 81 -1.73 4.96 1.72
CA GLY A 81 -1.74 3.49 1.75
C GLY A 81 -2.65 2.85 0.72
N GLU A 82 -3.83 3.43 0.47
CA GLU A 82 -4.78 2.94 -0.54
C GLU A 82 -4.18 2.83 -1.95
N PHE A 83 -3.29 3.75 -2.31
CA PHE A 83 -2.66 3.76 -3.63
C PHE A 83 -1.66 2.60 -3.78
N TYR A 84 -0.87 2.37 -2.75
CA TYR A 84 0.10 1.27 -2.72
C TYR A 84 -0.58 -0.09 -2.61
N GLU A 85 -1.72 -0.16 -1.91
CA GLU A 85 -2.53 -1.37 -1.80
C GLU A 85 -2.95 -1.89 -3.19
N LYS A 86 -3.43 -0.99 -4.05
CA LYS A 86 -3.82 -1.33 -5.43
C LYS A 86 -2.65 -1.89 -6.24
N VAL A 87 -1.46 -1.29 -6.12
CA VAL A 87 -0.25 -1.76 -6.80
C VAL A 87 0.12 -3.16 -6.29
N ILE A 88 0.08 -3.39 -4.98
CA ILE A 88 0.42 -4.68 -4.40
C ILE A 88 -0.57 -5.77 -4.86
N PHE A 89 -1.86 -5.49 -4.91
CA PHE A 89 -2.88 -6.44 -5.38
C PHE A 89 -2.82 -6.76 -6.87
N SER A 90 -1.98 -6.08 -7.65
CA SER A 90 -1.69 -6.51 -9.03
C SER A 90 -0.82 -7.77 -9.10
N LEU A 91 -0.14 -8.13 -7.99
CA LEU A 91 0.65 -9.36 -7.91
C LEU A 91 -0.23 -10.61 -7.79
N PRO A 92 0.24 -11.78 -8.26
CA PRO A 92 -0.48 -13.03 -8.10
C PRO A 92 -0.76 -13.36 -6.63
N LYS A 93 -1.98 -13.80 -6.33
CA LYS A 93 -2.42 -14.10 -4.96
C LYS A 93 -1.54 -15.15 -4.29
N GLU A 94 -1.19 -16.21 -5.02
CA GLU A 94 -0.35 -17.29 -4.52
C GLU A 94 1.05 -16.78 -4.16
N TRP A 95 1.58 -15.84 -4.94
CA TRP A 95 2.87 -15.21 -4.64
C TRP A 95 2.78 -14.34 -3.38
N LEU A 96 1.69 -13.57 -3.22
CA LEU A 96 1.45 -12.76 -2.02
C LEU A 96 1.33 -13.65 -0.77
N GLU A 97 0.58 -14.75 -0.84
CA GLU A 97 0.45 -15.70 0.28
C GLU A 97 1.79 -16.33 0.69
N GLU A 98 2.66 -16.62 -0.28
CA GLU A 98 3.99 -17.19 -0.02
C GLU A 98 4.97 -16.16 0.59
N ASN A 99 4.92 -14.91 0.14
CA ASN A 99 5.96 -13.92 0.43
C ASN A 99 5.58 -12.92 1.53
N LEU A 100 4.30 -12.55 1.65
CA LEU A 100 3.82 -11.58 2.65
C LEU A 100 4.14 -11.97 4.10
N PRO A 101 4.05 -13.24 4.56
CA PRO A 101 4.23 -13.58 5.97
C PRO A 101 5.56 -13.11 6.57
N LYS A 102 6.64 -13.18 5.78
CA LYS A 102 7.96 -12.71 6.20
C LYS A 102 7.94 -11.20 6.46
N TYR A 103 7.50 -10.42 5.47
CA TYR A 103 7.52 -8.95 5.57
C TYR A 103 6.52 -8.43 6.59
N ALA A 104 5.32 -9.01 6.68
CA ALA A 104 4.33 -8.64 7.68
C ALA A 104 4.85 -8.88 9.11
N THR A 105 5.66 -9.93 9.32
CA THR A 105 6.32 -10.16 10.61
C THR A 105 7.39 -9.12 10.92
N GLU A 106 8.18 -8.70 9.92
CA GLU A 106 9.18 -7.63 10.08
C GLU A 106 8.50 -6.30 10.43
N ILE A 107 7.47 -5.89 9.67
CA ILE A 107 6.71 -4.65 9.94
C ILE A 107 6.07 -4.70 11.33
N PHE A 108 5.48 -5.84 11.69
CA PHE A 108 4.90 -6.03 13.03
C PHE A 108 5.91 -5.82 14.16
N GLN A 109 7.17 -6.25 13.99
CA GLN A 109 8.23 -6.04 14.98
C GLN A 109 8.65 -4.57 15.07
N GLU A 110 8.59 -3.83 13.95
CA GLU A 110 8.93 -2.41 13.89
C GLU A 110 7.86 -1.50 14.50
N LEU A 111 6.60 -1.98 14.60
CA LEU A 111 5.47 -1.23 15.18
C LEU A 111 5.74 -0.67 16.57
N GLU A 112 6.55 -1.36 17.40
CA GLU A 112 6.89 -0.90 18.75
C GLU A 112 7.59 0.46 18.78
N THR A 113 8.18 0.87 17.65
CA THR A 113 8.95 2.12 17.52
C THR A 113 8.22 3.21 16.74
N LYS A 114 6.97 2.96 16.31
CA LYS A 114 6.19 3.90 15.50
C LYS A 114 5.39 4.86 16.36
N GLU A 115 5.27 6.10 15.90
CA GLU A 115 4.46 7.14 16.56
C GLU A 115 2.96 6.80 16.47
N ASP A 116 2.48 6.37 15.30
CA ASP A 116 1.08 6.07 15.03
C ASP A 116 0.79 4.55 15.06
N VAL A 117 1.26 3.87 16.12
CA VAL A 117 1.19 2.40 16.24
C VAL A 117 -0.22 1.82 16.07
N GLU A 118 -1.26 2.52 16.52
CA GLU A 118 -2.67 2.10 16.37
C GLU A 118 -3.07 1.97 14.89
N VAL A 119 -2.78 3.03 14.13
CA VAL A 119 -3.11 3.14 12.71
C VAL A 119 -2.33 2.12 11.91
N GLU A 120 -1.02 2.05 12.12
CA GLU A 120 -0.17 1.10 11.38
C GLU A 120 -0.53 -0.35 11.73
N PHE A 121 -0.92 -0.63 12.98
CA PHE A 121 -1.40 -1.96 13.37
C PHE A 121 -2.69 -2.32 12.63
N ASP A 122 -3.70 -1.45 12.62
CA ASP A 122 -4.98 -1.73 11.97
C ASP A 122 -4.83 -1.91 10.45
N LEU A 123 -4.02 -1.05 9.81
CA LEU A 123 -3.69 -1.18 8.39
C LEU A 123 -3.01 -2.52 8.09
N LEU A 124 -2.02 -2.92 8.91
CA LEU A 124 -1.33 -4.20 8.73
C LEU A 124 -2.28 -5.40 8.89
N MET A 125 -3.09 -5.43 9.95
CA MET A 125 -4.00 -6.54 10.21
C MET A 125 -5.08 -6.65 9.13
N SER A 126 -5.69 -5.51 8.77
CA SER A 126 -6.71 -5.43 7.72
C SER A 126 -6.15 -5.86 6.36
N PHE A 127 -4.97 -5.38 5.98
CA PHE A 127 -4.31 -5.77 4.74
C PHE A 127 -3.97 -7.27 4.70
N CYS A 128 -3.35 -7.78 5.77
CA CYS A 128 -3.05 -9.21 5.87
C CYS A 128 -4.33 -10.04 5.78
N GLY A 129 -5.42 -9.61 6.44
CA GLY A 129 -6.69 -10.32 6.47
C GLY A 129 -7.37 -10.44 5.11
N ARG A 130 -7.17 -9.46 4.22
CA ARG A 130 -7.68 -9.47 2.83
C ARG A 130 -6.94 -10.48 1.94
N ILE A 131 -5.68 -10.77 2.23
CA ILE A 131 -4.86 -11.72 1.48
C ILE A 131 -4.99 -13.12 2.08
N ASP A 132 -4.64 -13.25 3.36
CA ASP A 132 -4.71 -14.47 4.15
C ASP A 132 -5.17 -14.16 5.58
N ARG A 133 -6.43 -14.51 5.86
CA ARG A 133 -7.03 -14.36 7.20
C ARG A 133 -6.24 -15.07 8.29
N ASN A 134 -5.62 -16.21 8.01
CA ASN A 134 -4.85 -16.95 9.01
C ASN A 134 -3.55 -16.21 9.37
N LEU A 135 -2.92 -15.54 8.41
CA LEU A 135 -1.77 -14.68 8.67
C LEU A 135 -2.13 -13.56 9.66
N ALA A 136 -3.22 -12.83 9.39
CA ALA A 136 -3.69 -11.77 10.29
C ALA A 136 -3.98 -12.30 11.71
N LEU A 137 -4.72 -13.40 11.82
CA LEU A 137 -5.02 -14.03 13.12
C LEU A 137 -3.75 -14.47 13.87
N ASN A 138 -2.75 -14.96 13.16
CA ASN A 138 -1.48 -15.35 13.77
C ASN A 138 -0.68 -14.13 14.28
N LEU A 139 -0.70 -13.01 13.54
CA LEU A 139 -0.08 -11.76 13.99
C LEU A 139 -0.80 -11.20 15.23
N VAL A 140 -2.13 -11.22 15.26
CA VAL A 140 -2.92 -10.79 16.42
C VAL A 140 -2.63 -11.65 17.65
N LYS A 141 -2.54 -12.98 17.50
CA LYS A 141 -2.13 -13.86 18.61
C LYS A 141 -0.74 -13.51 19.14
N LYS A 142 0.21 -13.12 18.28
CA LYS A 142 1.52 -12.64 18.72
C LYS A 142 1.41 -11.28 19.43
N ALA A 143 0.55 -10.40 18.94
CA ALA A 143 0.30 -9.09 19.51
C ALA A 143 -0.33 -9.13 20.91
N LEU A 144 -1.26 -10.06 21.16
CA LEU A 144 -1.82 -10.32 22.49
C LEU A 144 -0.77 -10.74 23.52
N LEU A 145 0.32 -11.36 23.06
CA LEU A 145 1.46 -11.77 23.88
C LEU A 145 2.59 -10.72 23.91
N SER A 146 2.39 -9.56 23.29
CA SER A 146 3.39 -8.49 23.28
C SER A 146 3.61 -7.92 24.67
N LYS A 147 4.84 -7.47 24.94
CA LYS A 147 5.17 -6.70 26.15
C LYS A 147 4.80 -5.23 26.01
N ASN A 148 4.53 -4.77 24.80
CA ASN A 148 4.06 -3.41 24.54
C ASN A 148 2.55 -3.35 24.80
N TYR A 149 2.17 -2.60 25.83
CA TYR A 149 0.78 -2.46 26.26
C TYR A 149 -0.14 -1.92 25.15
N SER A 150 0.35 -0.99 24.33
CA SER A 150 -0.44 -0.44 23.23
C SER A 150 -0.76 -1.52 22.19
N ILE A 151 0.26 -2.28 21.75
CA ILE A 151 0.07 -3.38 20.79
C ILE A 151 -0.87 -4.46 21.35
N GLN A 152 -0.71 -4.81 22.63
CA GLN A 152 -1.60 -5.78 23.29
C GLN A 152 -3.05 -5.30 23.29
N LYS A 153 -3.30 -4.05 23.70
CA LYS A 153 -4.64 -3.44 23.73
C LYS A 153 -5.30 -3.42 22.35
N PHE A 154 -4.59 -3.00 21.31
CA PHE A 154 -5.14 -2.97 19.95
C PHE A 154 -5.43 -4.39 19.42
N ALA A 155 -4.64 -5.38 19.82
CA ALA A 155 -4.89 -6.78 19.47
C ALA A 155 -6.16 -7.34 20.14
N GLU A 156 -6.46 -6.92 21.38
CA GLU A 156 -7.71 -7.26 22.08
C GLU A 156 -8.91 -6.65 21.35
N GLU A 157 -8.87 -5.34 21.08
CA GLU A 157 -9.94 -4.61 20.37
C GLU A 157 -10.22 -5.20 18.97
N TRP A 158 -9.17 -5.48 18.21
CA TRP A 158 -9.31 -6.08 16.87
C TRP A 158 -9.87 -7.51 16.92
N SER A 159 -9.47 -8.30 17.92
CA SER A 159 -10.01 -9.66 18.14
C SER A 159 -11.51 -9.64 18.48
N GLU A 160 -11.94 -8.69 19.31
CA GLU A 160 -13.36 -8.50 19.65
C GLU A 160 -14.18 -8.07 18.42
N GLY A 161 -13.61 -7.20 17.58
CA GLY A 161 -14.21 -6.78 16.31
C GLY A 161 -14.47 -7.93 15.34
N ILE A 162 -13.59 -8.93 15.29
CA ILE A 162 -13.79 -10.14 14.47
C ILE A 162 -14.89 -11.06 15.01
N ILE A 163 -15.04 -11.14 16.33
CA ILE A 163 -16.01 -12.06 16.95
C ILE A 163 -17.44 -11.53 16.80
N ASN A 164 -17.60 -10.21 16.71
CA ASN A 164 -18.89 -9.53 16.69
C ASN A 164 -19.36 -9.08 15.29
N GLY A 165 -18.54 -9.26 14.24
CA GLY A 165 -18.84 -8.90 12.84
C GLY A 165 -19.02 -10.12 11.94
#